data_AF-A0A3C2ACL9-F1
#
_entry.id   AF-A0A3C2ACL9-F1
#
_cell.length_a   1.000
_cell.length_b   1.000
_cell.length_c   1.000
_cell.angle_alpha   90.00
_cell.angle_beta   90.00
_cell.angle_gamma   90.00
#
_symmetry.space_group_name_H-M   'P 1'
#
loop_
_entity.id
_entity.type
_entity.pdbx_description
1 polymer ?
#
loop_
_entity_poly.entity_id
_entity_poly.type
_entity_poly.pdbx_seq_one_letter_code
_entity_poly.pdbx_strand_id
1 'polypeptide(L)'
;MTKELLLNGNYPAIATHDEKLIDIAKNFAIEKGISKDKFEFQMLYGIRRDLQERLIAEGYKLRIYVPYGVYWMPYTIRRIRERKENLWFVIKNVFRK
;
A
#
# COMPACT_ATOMS: atom_id res chain seq x y z
N MET A 1 8.20 -10.59 8.52
CA MET A 1 7.68 -9.37 9.18
C MET A 1 6.17 -9.23 9.00
N THR A 2 5.61 -9.05 7.79
CA THR A 2 4.15 -8.86 7.61
C THR A 2 3.29 -9.97 8.22
N LYS A 3 3.64 -11.25 7.99
CA LYS A 3 2.92 -12.39 8.58
C LYS A 3 2.93 -12.38 10.11
N GLU A 4 4.07 -12.03 10.70
CA GLU A 4 4.23 -11.92 12.16
C GLU A 4 3.35 -10.81 12.73
N LEU A 5 3.36 -9.63 12.08
CA LEU A 5 2.51 -8.52 12.47
C LEU A 5 1.01 -8.85 12.30
N LEU A 6 0.63 -9.59 11.27
CA LEU A 6 -0.76 -10.03 11.09
C LEU A 6 -1.24 -10.96 12.20
N LEU A 7 -0.36 -11.80 12.75
CA LEU A 7 -0.70 -12.70 13.86
C LEU A 7 -0.72 -11.98 15.21
N ASN A 8 0.32 -11.18 15.48
CA ASN A 8 0.65 -10.74 16.84
C ASN A 8 0.72 -9.21 17.00
N GLY A 9 0.62 -8.47 15.89
CA GLY A 9 0.72 -7.02 15.89
C GLY A 9 -0.60 -6.34 16.30
N ASN A 10 -0.47 -5.11 16.81
CA ASN A 10 -1.63 -4.25 17.05
C ASN A 10 -1.96 -3.46 15.78
N TYR A 11 -2.99 -3.91 15.06
CA TYR A 11 -3.54 -3.28 13.86
C TYR A 11 -2.47 -2.91 12.78
N PRO A 12 -1.92 -3.90 12.07
CA PRO A 12 -0.87 -3.67 11.08
C PRO A 12 -1.33 -2.82 9.90
N ALA A 13 -0.47 -1.89 9.48
CA ALA A 13 -0.61 -1.11 8.25
C ALA A 13 0.36 -1.62 7.17
N ILE A 14 -0.17 -2.17 6.09
CA ILE A 14 0.60 -2.74 4.99
C ILE A 14 0.73 -1.71 3.87
N ALA A 15 1.81 -0.93 3.90
CA ALA A 15 2.05 0.14 2.93
C ALA A 15 2.79 -0.35 1.68
N THR A 16 2.07 -0.62 0.59
CA THR A 16 2.65 -1.09 -0.68
C THR A 16 1.69 -0.90 -1.86
N HIS A 17 2.24 -0.83 -3.09
CA HIS A 17 1.47 -0.97 -4.34
C HIS A 17 1.87 -2.25 -5.11
N ASP A 18 2.70 -3.11 -4.52
CA ASP A 18 3.02 -4.39 -5.11
C ASP A 18 1.85 -5.35 -4.87
N GLU A 19 1.14 -5.61 -5.95
CA GLU A 19 -0.01 -6.50 -6.00
C GLU A 19 0.31 -7.92 -5.50
N LYS A 20 1.50 -8.44 -5.79
CA LYS A 20 1.90 -9.77 -5.31
C LYS A 20 2.03 -9.80 -3.79
N LEU A 21 2.59 -8.75 -3.20
CA LEU A 21 2.72 -8.64 -1.74
C LEU A 21 1.35 -8.49 -1.07
N ILE A 22 0.44 -7.75 -1.70
CA ILE A 22 -0.95 -7.62 -1.26
C ILE A 22 -1.64 -8.99 -1.26
N ASP A 23 -1.54 -9.75 -2.35
CA ASP A 23 -2.17 -11.07 -2.45
C ASP A 23 -1.57 -12.06 -1.43
N ILE A 24 -0.26 -12.01 -1.18
CA ILE A 24 0.37 -12.81 -0.13
C ILE A 24 -0.22 -12.47 1.25
N ALA A 25 -0.42 -11.18 1.56
CA ALA A 25 -1.00 -10.76 2.82
C ALA A 25 -2.48 -11.18 2.94
N LYS A 26 -3.27 -11.01 1.87
CA LYS A 26 -4.67 -11.44 1.80
C LYS A 26 -4.81 -12.94 2.03
N ASN A 27 -4.05 -13.74 1.29
CA ASN A 27 -4.10 -15.19 1.39
C ASN A 27 -3.69 -15.69 2.77
N PHE A 28 -2.66 -15.09 3.37
CA PHE A 28 -2.25 -15.43 4.72
C PHE A 28 -3.32 -15.06 5.77
N ALA A 29 -3.95 -13.88 5.64
CA ALA A 29 -5.05 -13.49 6.52
C ALA A 29 -6.24 -14.46 6.41
N ILE A 30 -6.60 -14.88 5.20
CA ILE A 30 -7.65 -15.89 4.97
C ILE A 30 -7.28 -17.22 5.63
N GLU A 31 -6.06 -17.72 5.39
CA GLU A 31 -5.56 -19.00 5.93
C GLU A 31 -5.60 -19.03 7.46
N LYS A 32 -5.34 -17.88 8.11
CA LYS A 32 -5.31 -17.76 9.58
C LYS A 32 -6.62 -17.26 10.19
N GLY A 33 -7.68 -17.06 9.39
CA GLY A 33 -8.96 -16.55 9.87
C GLY A 33 -8.89 -15.12 10.42
N ILE A 34 -7.94 -14.31 9.97
CA ILE A 34 -7.75 -12.93 10.41
C ILE A 34 -8.77 -12.05 9.68
N SER A 35 -9.63 -11.38 10.44
CA SER A 35 -10.65 -10.50 9.88
C SER A 35 -10.04 -9.27 9.19
N LYS A 36 -10.67 -8.82 8.10
CA LYS A 36 -10.22 -7.69 7.28
C LYS A 36 -10.20 -6.35 8.03
N ASP A 37 -10.95 -6.23 9.13
CA ASP A 37 -10.99 -5.04 9.97
C ASP A 37 -9.83 -4.96 10.97
N LYS A 38 -8.97 -5.99 11.05
CA LYS A 38 -7.80 -6.07 11.94
C LYS A 38 -6.52 -5.51 11.33
N PHE A 39 -6.53 -5.13 10.07
CA PHE A 39 -5.40 -4.50 9.39
C PHE A 39 -5.89 -3.58 8.28
N GLU A 40 -4.98 -2.82 7.68
CA GLU A 40 -5.29 -1.98 6.53
C GLU A 40 -4.16 -2.00 5.49
N PHE A 41 -4.52 -1.71 4.25
CA PHE A 41 -3.55 -1.37 3.22
C PHE A 41 -3.32 0.13 3.17
N GLN A 42 -2.10 0.55 2.83
CA GLN A 42 -1.77 1.95 2.63
C GLN A 42 -1.11 2.19 1.28
N MET A 43 -1.54 3.23 0.59
CA MET A 43 -1.06 3.58 -0.75
C MET A 43 -0.84 5.09 -0.87
N LEU A 44 -0.06 5.48 -1.88
CA LEU A 44 0.17 6.88 -2.23
C LEU A 44 -1.00 7.39 -3.08
N TYR A 45 -1.34 8.65 -2.87
CA TYR A 45 -2.35 9.33 -3.68
C TYR A 45 -1.99 9.29 -5.17
N GLY A 46 -2.95 8.85 -5.99
CA GLY A 46 -2.83 8.88 -7.45
C GLY A 46 -2.07 7.71 -8.09
N ILE A 47 -1.57 6.74 -7.32
CA ILE A 47 -0.81 5.58 -7.84
C ILE A 47 -1.66 4.32 -7.77
N ARG A 48 -1.78 3.57 -8.88
CA ARG A 48 -2.57 2.31 -8.99
C ARG A 48 -4.00 2.46 -8.45
N ARG A 49 -4.74 3.42 -9.01
CA ARG A 49 -6.15 3.68 -8.60
C ARG A 49 -7.03 2.44 -8.81
N ASP A 50 -6.75 1.64 -9.84
CA ASP A 50 -7.35 0.33 -10.09
C ASP A 50 -7.25 -0.59 -8.87
N LEU A 51 -6.06 -0.66 -8.28
CA LEU A 51 -5.78 -1.51 -7.14
C LEU A 51 -6.42 -0.95 -5.86
N GLN A 52 -6.45 0.37 -5.71
CA GLN A 52 -7.13 1.05 -4.62
C GLN A 52 -8.64 0.72 -4.64
N GLU A 53 -9.28 0.90 -5.79
CA GLU A 53 -10.70 0.60 -6.00
C GLU A 53 -11.00 -0.88 -5.76
N ARG A 54 -10.17 -1.77 -6.28
CA ARG A 54 -10.31 -3.21 -6.06
C ARG A 54 -10.25 -3.59 -4.58
N LEU A 55 -9.28 -3.06 -3.83
CA LEU A 55 -9.15 -3.35 -2.40
C LEU A 55 -10.37 -2.89 -1.59
N ILE A 56 -10.92 -1.72 -1.92
CA ILE A 56 -12.15 -1.22 -1.31
C ILE A 56 -13.34 -2.12 -1.68
N ALA A 57 -13.48 -2.50 -2.95
CA ALA A 57 -14.55 -3.38 -3.42
C ALA A 57 -14.49 -4.77 -2.77
N GLU A 58 -13.29 -5.27 -2.48
CA GLU A 58 -13.06 -6.49 -1.72
C GLU A 58 -13.35 -6.34 -0.21
N GLY A 59 -13.66 -5.13 0.27
CA GLY A 59 -14.00 -4.85 1.67
C GLY A 59 -12.80 -4.66 2.61
N TYR A 60 -11.61 -4.37 2.07
CA TYR A 60 -10.45 -4.02 2.89
C TYR A 60 -10.45 -2.54 3.27
N LYS A 61 -9.93 -2.23 4.46
CA LYS A 61 -9.62 -0.85 4.84
C LYS A 61 -8.40 -0.37 4.04
N LEU A 62 -8.54 0.80 3.42
CA LEU A 62 -7.47 1.45 2.65
C LEU A 62 -7.24 2.87 3.17
N ARG A 63 -5.98 3.22 3.43
CA ARG A 63 -5.56 4.59 3.76
C ARG A 63 -4.69 5.16 2.66
N ILE A 64 -5.01 6.38 2.24
CA ILE A 64 -4.24 7.08 1.21
C ILE A 64 -3.32 8.11 1.85
N TYR A 65 -2.03 8.04 1.54
CA TYR A 65 -1.05 9.07 1.86
C TYR A 65 -1.16 10.21 0.85
N VAL A 66 -1.69 11.34 1.31
CA VAL A 66 -1.92 12.54 0.50
C VAL A 66 -0.85 13.59 0.85
N PRO A 67 0.15 13.83 -0.02
CA PRO A 67 1.05 14.97 0.15
C PRO A 67 0.30 16.29 -0.12
N TYR A 68 0.55 17.33 0.67
CA TYR A 68 -0.13 18.63 0.56
C TYR A 68 0.85 19.81 0.81
N GLY A 69 0.41 21.03 0.47
CA GLY A 69 1.18 22.27 0.64
C GLY A 69 2.00 22.68 -0.60
N VAL A 70 2.46 23.92 -0.67
CA VAL A 70 3.09 24.53 -1.88
C VAL A 70 4.30 23.73 -2.40
N TYR A 71 5.08 23.14 -1.50
CA TYR A 71 6.32 22.43 -1.83
C TYR A 71 6.20 20.91 -1.78
N TRP A 72 4.98 20.37 -1.92
CA TRP A 72 4.73 18.93 -1.85
C TRP A 72 5.53 18.16 -2.91
N MET A 73 5.58 18.67 -4.15
CA MET A 73 6.22 17.99 -5.27
C MET A 73 7.74 17.89 -5.09
N PRO A 74 8.49 18.98 -4.80
CA PRO A 74 9.92 18.91 -4.48
C PRO A 74 10.24 17.93 -3.33
N TYR A 75 9.42 17.92 -2.27
CA TYR A 75 9.59 17.01 -1.14
C TYR A 75 9.43 15.53 -1.55
N THR A 76 8.38 15.21 -2.29
CA THR A 76 8.10 13.86 -2.79
C THR A 76 9.21 13.39 -3.72
N ILE A 77 9.66 14.22 -4.65
CA ILE A 77 10.77 13.87 -5.56
C ILE A 77 12.06 13.62 -4.78
N ARG A 78 12.39 14.44 -3.77
CA ARG A 78 13.57 14.22 -2.93
C ARG A 78 13.52 12.85 -2.26
N ARG A 79 12.39 12.49 -1.64
CA ARG A 79 12.18 11.19 -0.98
C ARG A 79 12.28 10.01 -1.95
N ILE A 80 11.81 10.16 -3.18
CA ILE A 80 11.91 9.11 -4.20
C ILE A 80 13.37 8.97 -4.70
N ARG A 81 14.10 10.08 -4.88
CA ARG A 81 15.49 10.05 -5.37
C ARG A 81 16.49 9.46 -4.37
N GLU A 82 16.20 9.55 -3.07
CA GLU A 82 17.02 8.94 -2.02
C GLU A 82 17.05 7.41 -2.07
N ARG A 83 16.10 6.75 -2.77
CA ARG A 83 16.10 5.30 -3.00
C ARG A 83 15.74 4.99 -4.45
N LYS A 84 16.75 4.72 -5.28
CA LYS A 84 16.59 4.47 -6.73
C LYS A 84 15.59 3.36 -7.05
N GLU A 85 15.41 2.36 -6.18
CA GLU A 85 14.41 1.30 -6.39
C GLU A 85 12.96 1.81 -6.33
N ASN A 86 12.68 2.83 -5.49
CA ASN A 86 11.35 3.43 -5.37
C ASN A 86 10.92 4.17 -6.64
N LEU A 87 11.88 4.76 -7.35
CA LEU A 87 11.61 5.54 -8.56
C LEU A 87 11.09 4.62 -9.69
N TRP A 88 11.75 3.49 -9.92
CA TRP A 88 11.32 2.51 -10.93
C TRP A 88 9.96 1.90 -10.61
N PHE A 89 9.70 1.63 -9.33
CA PHE A 89 8.43 1.12 -8.86
C PHE A 89 7.28 2.12 -9.08
N VAL A 90 7.48 3.40 -8.72
CA VAL A 90 6.47 4.45 -8.91
C VAL A 90 6.19 4.63 -10.41
N ILE A 91 7.23 4.78 -11.23
CA ILE A 91 7.08 4.96 -12.69
C ILE A 91 6.28 3.81 -13.31
N LYS A 92 6.64 2.55 -13.03
CA LYS A 92 5.95 1.38 -13.58
C LYS A 92 4.48 1.31 -13.18
N ASN A 93 4.15 1.78 -11.99
CA ASN A 93 2.80 1.71 -11.43
C ASN A 93 1.93 2.94 -11.73
N VAL A 94 2.52 4.08 -12.09
CA VAL A 94 1.78 5.26 -12.60
C VAL A 94 1.19 4.98 -13.98
N PHE A 95 1.92 4.26 -14.84
CA PHE A 95 1.48 3.98 -16.21
C PHE A 95 0.58 2.75 -16.36
N ARG A 96 0.44 1.94 -15.31
CA ARG A 96 -0.52 0.84 -15.27
C ARG A 96 -1.85 1.37 -14.72
N LYS A 97 -2.81 1.56 -15.63
CA LYS A 97 -4.22 1.73 -15.29
C LYS A 97 -4.86 0.39 -15.00
#